data_AF-A0A7I8D5I9-F1
#
_entry.id   AF-A0A7I8D5I9-F1
#
_cell.length_a   1.000
_cell.length_b   1.000
_cell.length_c   1.000
_cell.angle_alpha   90.00
_cell.angle_beta   90.00
_cell.angle_gamma   90.00
#
_symmetry.space_group_name_H-M   'P 1'
#
loop_
_entity.id
_entity.type
_entity.pdbx_description
1 polymer ?
#
loop_
_entity_poly.entity_id
_entity_poly.type
_entity_poly.pdbx_seq_one_letter_code
_entity_poly.pdbx_strand_id
1 'polypeptide(L)'
;MEKLLTERKDRESASLRMHKHALTQMSHRYLKQWLDTPIPEFFQLQTAAAILQTAGREEEEIELVTTVLLLIYHGLSTHENIDDQPTANQKSRQLKVLAGDYYSSKYFYLLAANGKIGLIGRFAQAIARINEAKAERIQLLPPNHSNIETYLALHERIDGELLYVLCAEYMQDEAVLSDIVRMLVYVQVLGLQYNQTKSMPLQVRNGISGLLYDRLKSGLAAVRSLLSSQSELVYDKFMAVCNYLDQLYCSQTIAVKGE
;
A
#
# COMPACT_ATOMS: atom_id res chain seq x y z
N MET A 1 9.17 28.07 -1.27
CA MET A 1 8.10 27.54 -0.40
C MET A 1 6.81 27.31 -1.17
N GLU A 2 6.37 28.28 -2.00
CA GLU A 2 5.13 28.20 -2.79
C GLU A 2 5.12 27.08 -3.86
N LYS A 3 6.22 26.90 -4.62
CA LYS A 3 6.36 25.83 -5.62
C LYS A 3 6.19 24.41 -5.03
N LEU A 4 6.80 24.17 -3.86
CA LEU A 4 6.69 22.90 -3.13
C LEU A 4 5.27 22.64 -2.58
N LEU A 5 4.55 23.70 -2.21
CA LEU A 5 3.16 23.61 -1.73
C LEU A 5 2.18 23.33 -2.89
N THR A 6 2.42 23.92 -4.06
CA THR A 6 1.63 23.68 -5.27
C THR A 6 1.82 22.26 -5.81
N GLU A 7 3.07 21.81 -5.96
CA GLU A 7 3.38 20.45 -6.41
C GLU A 7 2.82 19.39 -5.45
N ARG A 8 2.79 19.67 -4.15
CA ARG A 8 2.17 18.82 -3.14
C ARG A 8 0.66 18.72 -3.31
N LYS A 9 -0.04 19.86 -3.45
CA LYS A 9 -1.50 19.88 -3.71
C LYS A 9 -1.84 19.14 -5.00
N ASP A 10 -1.02 19.32 -6.03
CA ASP A 10 -1.26 18.68 -7.32
C ASP A 10 -1.10 17.15 -7.25
N ARG A 11 -0.17 16.63 -6.44
CA ARG A 11 0.03 15.17 -6.24
C ARG A 11 -0.98 14.52 -5.31
N GLU A 12 -1.31 15.18 -4.18
CA GLU A 12 -2.45 14.76 -3.35
C GLU A 12 -3.73 14.76 -4.19
N SER A 13 -3.91 15.75 -5.08
CA SER A 13 -5.02 15.77 -6.04
C SER A 13 -4.92 14.64 -7.08
N ALA A 14 -3.73 14.30 -7.59
CA ALA A 14 -3.56 13.20 -8.55
C ALA A 14 -3.89 11.84 -7.93
N SER A 15 -3.37 11.54 -6.75
CA SER A 15 -3.68 10.31 -6.02
C SER A 15 -5.17 10.23 -5.67
N LEU A 16 -5.78 11.37 -5.33
CA LEU A 16 -7.22 11.48 -5.10
C LEU A 16 -8.03 11.29 -6.39
N ARG A 17 -7.56 11.79 -7.54
CA ARG A 17 -8.18 11.56 -8.85
C ARG A 17 -8.12 10.07 -9.21
N MET A 18 -6.98 9.42 -9.05
CA MET A 18 -6.79 7.99 -9.32
C MET A 18 -7.67 7.14 -8.39
N HIS A 19 -7.70 7.48 -7.10
CA HIS A 19 -8.60 6.83 -6.14
C HIS A 19 -10.07 7.02 -6.55
N LYS A 20 -10.48 8.24 -6.90
CA LYS A 20 -11.85 8.53 -7.37
C LYS A 20 -12.19 7.78 -8.66
N HIS A 21 -11.26 7.66 -9.60
CA HIS A 21 -11.44 6.87 -10.82
C HIS A 21 -11.64 5.39 -10.49
N ALA A 22 -10.81 4.80 -9.63
CA ALA A 22 -11.01 3.42 -9.23
C ALA A 22 -12.36 3.21 -8.54
N LEU A 23 -12.78 4.15 -7.68
CA LEU A 23 -14.11 4.10 -7.05
C LEU A 23 -15.25 4.11 -8.08
N THR A 24 -15.13 4.80 -9.22
CA THR A 24 -16.16 4.72 -10.27
C THR A 24 -16.16 3.35 -10.94
N GLN A 25 -15.00 2.74 -11.17
CA GLN A 25 -14.90 1.37 -11.71
C GLN A 25 -15.44 0.31 -10.73
N MET A 26 -15.29 0.56 -9.43
CA MET A 26 -15.76 -0.28 -8.32
C MET A 26 -17.25 -0.10 -8.01
N SER A 27 -17.85 0.99 -8.48
CA SER A 27 -19.22 1.36 -8.12
C SER A 27 -20.24 0.42 -8.78
N HIS A 28 -20.80 -0.48 -7.97
CA HIS A 28 -21.98 -1.25 -8.32
C HIS A 28 -23.17 -0.80 -7.46
N ARG A 29 -24.29 -0.40 -8.11
CA ARG A 29 -25.48 0.16 -7.44
C ARG A 29 -25.96 -0.68 -6.26
N TYR A 30 -25.88 -2.00 -6.40
CA TYR A 30 -26.34 -2.94 -5.38
C TYR A 30 -25.31 -3.19 -4.27
N LEU A 31 -24.00 -3.11 -4.56
CA LEU A 31 -22.96 -3.41 -3.58
C LEU A 31 -22.66 -2.20 -2.67
N LYS A 32 -22.82 -0.98 -3.20
CA LYS A 32 -22.52 0.28 -2.47
C LYS A 32 -23.26 0.44 -1.14
N GLN A 33 -24.41 -0.22 -0.98
CA GLN A 33 -25.22 -0.17 0.25
C GLN A 33 -24.71 -1.09 1.36
N TRP A 34 -23.75 -1.97 1.05
CA TRP A 34 -23.32 -3.08 1.91
C TRP A 34 -21.81 -3.14 2.10
N LEU A 35 -21.06 -2.28 1.40
CA LEU A 35 -19.60 -2.18 1.49
C LEU A 35 -19.21 -0.87 2.15
N ASP A 36 -18.24 -0.95 3.03
CA ASP A 36 -17.60 0.23 3.61
C ASP A 36 -16.85 0.99 2.51
N THR A 37 -16.68 2.30 2.72
CA THR A 37 -15.88 3.11 1.79
C THR A 37 -14.42 2.62 1.85
N PRO A 38 -13.80 2.29 0.70
CA PRO A 38 -12.41 1.84 0.68
C PRO A 38 -11.50 2.87 1.35
N ILE A 39 -10.64 2.42 2.27
CA ILE A 39 -9.57 3.28 2.80
C ILE A 39 -8.61 3.60 1.64
N PRO A 40 -8.23 4.87 1.44
CA PRO A 40 -7.29 5.21 0.37
C PRO A 40 -5.89 4.62 0.61
N GLU A 41 -5.44 3.75 -0.30
CA GLU A 41 -4.09 3.18 -0.34
C GLU A 41 -3.07 4.17 -0.95
N PHE A 42 -2.96 5.36 -0.34
CA PHE A 42 -2.18 6.47 -0.90
C PHE A 42 -0.70 6.15 -1.08
N PHE A 43 -0.09 5.41 -0.15
CA PHE A 43 1.31 5.00 -0.28
C PHE A 43 1.51 4.13 -1.52
N GLN A 44 0.65 3.14 -1.73
CA GLN A 44 0.73 2.19 -2.84
C GLN A 44 0.44 2.89 -4.16
N LEU A 45 -0.54 3.80 -4.20
CA LEU A 45 -0.82 4.61 -5.39
C LEU A 45 0.35 5.51 -5.77
N GLN A 46 0.94 6.23 -4.81
CA GLN A 46 2.08 7.11 -5.07
C GLN A 46 3.31 6.31 -5.50
N THR A 47 3.57 5.17 -4.88
CA THR A 47 4.71 4.30 -5.22
C THR A 47 4.53 3.68 -6.60
N ALA A 48 3.35 3.17 -6.93
CA ALA A 48 3.04 2.64 -8.26
C ALA A 48 3.16 3.72 -9.34
N ALA A 49 2.65 4.92 -9.08
CA ALA A 49 2.80 6.06 -9.99
C ALA A 49 4.28 6.43 -10.18
N ALA A 50 5.08 6.46 -9.11
CA ALA A 50 6.51 6.73 -9.20
C ALA A 50 7.24 5.67 -10.05
N ILE A 51 6.93 4.39 -9.87
CA ILE A 51 7.48 3.29 -10.68
C ILE A 51 7.15 3.48 -12.17
N LEU A 52 5.89 3.71 -12.50
CA LEU A 52 5.44 3.81 -13.89
C LEU A 52 5.96 5.09 -14.58
N GLN A 53 6.00 6.21 -13.86
CA GLN A 53 6.52 7.48 -14.37
C GLN A 53 8.02 7.44 -14.62
N THR A 54 8.79 6.79 -13.75
CA THR A 54 10.24 6.60 -13.96
C THR A 54 10.53 5.62 -15.09
N ALA A 55 9.67 4.62 -15.29
CA ALA A 55 9.68 3.73 -16.45
C ALA A 55 9.17 4.37 -17.76
N GLY A 56 8.87 5.68 -17.75
CA GLY A 56 8.44 6.43 -18.93
C GLY A 56 7.08 6.03 -19.48
N ARG A 57 6.17 5.49 -18.65
CA ARG A 57 4.82 5.13 -19.08
C ARG A 57 3.94 6.36 -19.25
N GLU A 58 3.02 6.28 -20.21
CA GLU A 58 2.03 7.32 -20.46
C GLU A 58 0.97 7.37 -19.35
N GLU A 59 0.30 8.52 -19.22
CA GLU A 59 -0.69 8.76 -18.17
C GLU A 59 -1.85 7.74 -18.21
N GLU A 60 -2.26 7.31 -19.41
CA GLU A 60 -3.31 6.29 -19.58
C GLU A 60 -2.91 4.94 -18.96
N GLU A 61 -1.65 4.51 -19.14
CA GLU A 61 -1.16 3.27 -18.54
C GLU A 61 -0.98 3.43 -17.02
N ILE A 62 -0.55 4.61 -16.56
CA ILE A 62 -0.47 4.93 -15.12
C ILE A 62 -1.85 4.83 -14.47
N GLU A 63 -2.87 5.45 -15.06
CA GLU A 63 -4.25 5.42 -14.58
C GLU A 63 -4.82 4.00 -14.59
N LEU A 64 -4.60 3.24 -15.67
CA LEU A 64 -5.02 1.84 -15.77
C LEU A 64 -4.42 0.97 -14.66
N VAL A 65 -3.09 0.96 -14.53
CA VAL A 65 -2.38 0.07 -13.61
C VAL A 65 -2.70 0.43 -12.16
N THR A 66 -2.76 1.72 -11.83
CA THR A 66 -3.11 2.15 -10.47
C THR A 66 -4.57 1.90 -10.12
N THR A 67 -5.49 2.01 -11.08
CA THR A 67 -6.89 1.59 -10.92
C THR A 67 -6.99 0.09 -10.65
N VAL A 68 -6.25 -0.73 -11.40
CA VAL A 68 -6.15 -2.18 -11.20
C VAL A 68 -5.61 -2.52 -9.82
N LEU A 69 -4.53 -1.87 -9.38
CA LEU A 69 -3.99 -2.08 -8.04
C LEU A 69 -5.02 -1.77 -6.96
N LEU A 70 -5.74 -0.66 -7.06
CA LEU A 70 -6.73 -0.28 -6.05
C LEU A 70 -7.93 -1.24 -6.02
N LEU A 71 -8.36 -1.74 -7.18
CA LEU A 71 -9.34 -2.84 -7.26
C LEU A 71 -8.85 -4.08 -6.51
N ILE A 72 -7.59 -4.46 -6.70
CA ILE A 72 -7.00 -5.62 -6.03
C ILE A 72 -6.89 -5.40 -4.52
N TYR A 73 -6.29 -4.28 -4.07
CA TYR A 73 -6.16 -3.98 -2.65
C TYR A 73 -7.50 -3.94 -1.94
N HIS A 74 -8.52 -3.33 -2.55
CA HIS A 74 -9.84 -3.31 -1.96
C HIS A 74 -10.54 -4.68 -1.98
N GLY A 75 -10.36 -5.48 -3.04
CA GLY A 75 -10.81 -6.87 -3.06
C GLY A 75 -10.19 -7.67 -1.91
N LEU A 76 -8.88 -7.55 -1.73
CA LEU A 76 -8.12 -8.19 -0.64
C LEU A 76 -8.59 -7.76 0.76
N SER A 77 -8.91 -6.47 0.95
CA SER A 77 -9.43 -5.95 2.23
C SER A 77 -10.88 -6.35 2.50
N THR A 78 -11.72 -6.43 1.46
CA THR A 78 -13.13 -6.83 1.58
C THR A 78 -13.27 -8.25 2.14
N HIS A 79 -12.36 -9.16 1.79
CA HIS A 79 -12.32 -10.51 2.34
C HIS A 79 -11.87 -10.57 3.81
N GLU A 80 -11.00 -9.67 4.27
CA GLU A 80 -10.56 -9.62 5.67
C GLU A 80 -11.67 -9.11 6.61
N ASN A 81 -12.55 -8.24 6.12
CA ASN A 81 -13.63 -7.64 6.90
C ASN A 81 -14.89 -8.53 6.99
N ILE A 82 -14.78 -9.83 6.71
CA ILE A 82 -15.86 -10.79 6.92
C ILE A 82 -15.84 -11.20 8.39
N ASP A 83 -16.73 -10.62 9.21
CA ASP A 83 -16.89 -11.01 10.61
C ASP A 83 -17.19 -12.50 10.74
N ASP A 84 -16.47 -13.18 11.64
CA ASP A 84 -16.71 -14.57 12.04
C ASP A 84 -17.95 -14.73 12.94
N GLN A 85 -18.60 -13.63 13.33
CA GLN A 85 -19.78 -13.63 14.20
C GLN A 85 -21.00 -14.22 13.46
N PRO A 86 -21.53 -15.40 13.87
CA PRO A 86 -22.44 -16.19 13.04
C PRO A 86 -23.89 -15.66 12.93
N THR A 87 -24.29 -14.61 13.66
CA THR A 87 -25.71 -14.41 13.96
C THR A 87 -26.37 -13.13 13.48
N ALA A 88 -25.66 -12.11 12.97
CA ALA A 88 -26.30 -10.82 12.70
C ALA A 88 -26.57 -10.48 11.23
N ASN A 89 -25.79 -10.96 10.24
CA ASN A 89 -25.98 -10.47 8.87
C ASN A 89 -25.41 -11.35 7.73
N GLN A 90 -25.93 -12.57 7.56
CA GLN A 90 -25.53 -13.51 6.50
C GLN A 90 -25.56 -12.88 5.09
N LYS A 91 -26.53 -12.00 4.82
CA LYS A 91 -26.63 -11.25 3.56
C LYS A 91 -25.45 -10.31 3.33
N SER A 92 -25.05 -9.55 4.35
CA SER A 92 -23.88 -8.66 4.28
C SER A 92 -22.61 -9.46 3.97
N ARG A 93 -22.42 -10.60 4.63
CA ARG A 93 -21.29 -11.50 4.37
C ARG A 93 -21.24 -12.01 2.93
N GLN A 94 -22.36 -12.52 2.42
CA GLN A 94 -22.44 -12.99 1.03
C GLN A 94 -22.16 -11.87 0.02
N LEU A 95 -22.60 -10.65 0.30
CA LEU A 95 -22.34 -9.49 -0.55
C LEU A 95 -20.88 -9.03 -0.51
N LYS A 96 -20.18 -9.16 0.64
CA LYS A 96 -18.74 -8.94 0.73
C LYS A 96 -17.96 -9.95 -0.13
N VAL A 97 -18.33 -11.23 -0.09
CA VAL A 97 -17.73 -12.26 -0.97
C VAL A 97 -17.97 -11.91 -2.45
N LEU A 98 -19.21 -11.59 -2.81
CA LEU A 98 -19.55 -11.23 -4.19
C LEU A 98 -18.85 -9.95 -4.66
N ALA A 99 -18.60 -9.00 -3.77
CA ALA A 99 -17.82 -7.81 -4.07
C ALA A 99 -16.36 -8.15 -4.39
N GLY A 100 -15.75 -9.06 -3.63
CA GLY A 100 -14.42 -9.61 -3.94
C GLY A 100 -14.35 -10.23 -5.33
N ASP A 101 -15.34 -11.06 -5.70
CA ASP A 101 -15.45 -11.67 -7.04
C ASP A 101 -15.63 -10.60 -8.13
N TYR A 102 -16.45 -9.58 -7.87
CA TYR A 102 -16.67 -8.46 -8.79
C TYR A 102 -15.39 -7.66 -9.03
N TYR A 103 -14.68 -7.26 -7.97
CA TYR A 103 -13.42 -6.51 -8.09
C TYR A 103 -12.33 -7.33 -8.77
N SER A 104 -12.24 -8.62 -8.44
CA SER A 104 -11.35 -9.55 -9.12
C SER A 104 -11.65 -9.61 -10.61
N SER A 105 -12.90 -9.90 -10.99
CA SER A 105 -13.33 -9.95 -12.40
C SER A 105 -13.09 -8.63 -13.14
N LYS A 106 -13.28 -7.49 -12.46
CA LYS A 106 -13.10 -6.17 -13.03
C LYS A 106 -11.64 -5.86 -13.35
N TYR A 107 -10.69 -6.19 -12.47
CA TYR A 107 -9.27 -5.97 -12.79
C TYR A 107 -8.81 -6.87 -13.93
N PHE A 108 -9.27 -8.13 -13.97
CA PHE A 108 -9.02 -9.05 -15.10
C PHE A 108 -9.51 -8.44 -16.42
N TYR A 109 -10.75 -7.96 -16.44
CA TYR A 109 -11.34 -7.30 -17.60
C TYR A 109 -10.53 -6.08 -18.05
N LEU A 110 -10.15 -5.19 -17.11
CA LEU A 110 -9.41 -3.97 -17.44
C LEU A 110 -8.03 -4.29 -18.04
N LEU A 111 -7.29 -5.25 -17.48
CA LEU A 111 -6.00 -5.65 -18.02
C LEU A 111 -6.15 -6.35 -19.38
N ALA A 112 -7.12 -7.25 -19.53
CA ALA A 112 -7.35 -7.97 -20.79
C ALA A 112 -7.78 -7.03 -21.92
N ALA A 113 -8.70 -6.09 -21.65
CA ALA A 113 -9.17 -5.12 -22.62
C ALA A 113 -8.07 -4.17 -23.12
N ASN A 114 -7.01 -3.98 -22.33
CA ASN A 114 -5.85 -3.15 -22.68
C ASN A 114 -4.62 -3.98 -23.10
N GLY A 115 -4.80 -5.28 -23.40
CA GLY A 115 -3.72 -6.14 -23.89
C GLY A 115 -2.64 -6.49 -22.86
N LYS A 116 -2.82 -6.16 -21.57
CA LYS A 116 -1.87 -6.40 -20.48
C LYS A 116 -1.99 -7.80 -19.88
N ILE A 117 -2.11 -8.83 -20.74
CA ILE A 117 -2.38 -10.21 -20.34
C ILE A 117 -1.27 -10.76 -19.42
N GLY A 118 0.00 -10.42 -19.68
CA GLY A 118 1.12 -10.86 -18.84
C GLY A 118 1.04 -10.37 -17.38
N LEU A 119 0.47 -9.17 -17.15
CA LEU A 119 0.27 -8.65 -15.80
C LEU A 119 -0.81 -9.41 -15.02
N ILE A 120 -1.81 -9.97 -15.70
CA ILE A 120 -2.87 -10.76 -15.05
C ILE A 120 -2.26 -11.94 -14.28
N GLY A 121 -1.42 -12.73 -14.94
CA GLY A 121 -0.81 -13.91 -14.33
C GLY A 121 0.12 -13.55 -13.16
N ARG A 122 0.91 -12.48 -13.31
CA ARG A 122 1.81 -12.01 -12.24
C ARG A 122 1.08 -11.46 -11.04
N PHE A 123 0.02 -10.66 -11.25
CA PHE A 123 -0.82 -10.21 -10.14
C PHE A 123 -1.57 -11.35 -9.48
N ALA A 124 -2.08 -12.34 -10.23
CA ALA A 124 -2.72 -13.51 -9.63
C ALA A 124 -1.75 -14.29 -8.71
N GLN A 125 -0.49 -14.45 -9.12
CA GLN A 125 0.55 -15.07 -8.28
C GLN A 125 0.88 -14.21 -7.04
N ALA A 126 1.02 -12.90 -7.20
CA ALA A 126 1.25 -11.99 -6.07
C ALA A 126 0.07 -12.00 -5.08
N ILE A 127 -1.17 -12.01 -5.57
CA ILE A 127 -2.39 -12.14 -4.76
C ILE A 127 -2.38 -13.44 -3.95
N ALA A 128 -1.98 -14.56 -4.57
CA ALA A 128 -1.85 -15.84 -3.85
C ALA A 128 -0.84 -15.73 -2.70
N ARG A 129 0.36 -15.17 -2.95
CA ARG A 129 1.38 -14.96 -1.92
C ARG A 129 0.93 -14.01 -0.80
N ILE A 130 0.17 -12.97 -1.14
CA ILE A 130 -0.43 -12.07 -0.15
C ILE A 130 -1.42 -12.84 0.73
N ASN A 131 -2.30 -13.64 0.14
CA ASN A 131 -3.27 -14.43 0.89
C ASN A 131 -2.58 -15.48 1.78
N GLU A 132 -1.52 -16.13 1.30
CA GLU A 132 -0.67 -17.02 2.10
C GLU A 132 -0.04 -16.28 3.29
N ALA A 133 0.55 -15.11 3.07
CA ALA A 133 1.13 -14.30 4.13
C ALA A 133 0.08 -13.81 5.15
N LYS A 134 -1.13 -13.47 4.68
CA LYS A 134 -2.27 -13.13 5.57
C LYS A 134 -2.68 -14.33 6.43
N ALA A 135 -2.76 -15.53 5.84
CA ALA A 135 -3.09 -16.74 6.57
C ALA A 135 -2.01 -17.10 7.61
N GLU A 136 -0.73 -16.99 7.24
CA GLU A 136 0.41 -17.20 8.14
C GLU A 136 0.38 -16.19 9.30
N ARG A 137 0.11 -14.92 9.03
CA ARG A 137 -0.02 -13.86 10.05
C ARG A 137 -1.09 -14.20 11.10
N ILE A 138 -2.23 -14.77 10.69
CA ILE A 138 -3.29 -15.19 11.63
C ILE A 138 -2.79 -16.33 12.54
N GLN A 139 -2.01 -17.26 12.00
CA GLN A 139 -1.44 -18.37 12.78
C GLN A 139 -0.41 -17.91 13.81
N LEU A 140 0.22 -16.74 13.62
CA LEU A 140 1.18 -16.12 14.53
C LEU A 140 0.54 -15.25 15.63
N LEU A 141 -0.80 -15.17 15.69
CA LEU A 141 -1.50 -14.55 16.81
C LEU A 141 -1.36 -15.42 18.08
N PRO A 142 -1.44 -14.83 19.29
CA PRO A 142 -1.35 -15.58 20.54
C PRO A 142 -2.30 -16.78 20.59
N PRO A 143 -1.85 -17.95 21.09
CA PRO A 143 -0.68 -18.18 21.93
C PRO A 143 0.63 -18.49 21.19
N ASN A 144 0.64 -18.46 19.85
CA ASN A 144 1.81 -18.81 19.04
C ASN A 144 2.78 -17.61 18.97
N HIS A 145 3.55 -17.40 20.02
CA HIS A 145 4.50 -16.28 20.17
C HIS A 145 5.40 -16.16 18.93
N SER A 146 5.42 -14.99 18.29
CA SER A 146 6.22 -14.72 17.09
C SER A 146 7.32 -13.70 17.33
N ASN A 147 8.39 -13.82 16.55
CA ASN A 147 9.44 -12.83 16.42
C ASN A 147 8.89 -11.61 15.67
N ILE A 148 9.11 -10.39 16.19
CA ILE A 148 8.73 -9.14 15.54
C ILE A 148 9.24 -9.05 14.10
N GLU A 149 10.42 -9.61 13.81
CA GLU A 149 10.96 -9.64 12.45
C GLU A 149 10.12 -10.51 11.51
N THR A 150 9.63 -11.67 11.96
CA THR A 150 8.72 -12.51 11.16
C THR A 150 7.41 -11.79 10.90
N TYR A 151 6.87 -11.12 11.91
CA TYR A 151 5.65 -10.34 11.77
C TYR A 151 5.83 -9.15 10.80
N LEU A 152 6.94 -8.41 10.90
CA LEU A 152 7.27 -7.32 9.97
C LEU A 152 7.46 -7.84 8.54
N ALA A 153 8.13 -8.98 8.35
CA ALA A 153 8.33 -9.58 7.03
C ALA A 153 7.00 -10.01 6.39
N LEU A 154 6.04 -10.50 7.17
CA LEU A 154 4.71 -10.80 6.64
C LEU A 154 3.95 -9.56 6.21
N HIS A 155 4.03 -8.47 6.97
CA HIS A 155 3.44 -7.19 6.57
C HIS A 155 4.11 -6.61 5.33
N GLU A 156 5.43 -6.72 5.21
CA GLU A 156 6.16 -6.33 3.99
C GLU A 156 5.68 -7.12 2.77
N ARG A 157 5.49 -8.44 2.90
CA ARG A 157 4.91 -9.25 1.82
C ARG A 157 3.50 -8.80 1.46
N ILE A 158 2.66 -8.54 2.46
CA ILE A 158 1.26 -8.11 2.23
C ILE A 158 1.19 -6.76 1.52
N ASP A 159 2.01 -5.79 1.95
CA ASP A 159 1.98 -4.41 1.43
C ASP A 159 2.84 -4.23 0.16
N GLY A 160 3.79 -5.11 -0.08
CA GLY A 160 4.83 -4.96 -1.10
C GLY A 160 4.68 -5.80 -2.36
N GLU A 161 4.08 -6.99 -2.30
CA GLU A 161 4.13 -7.97 -3.42
C GLU A 161 3.64 -7.40 -4.76
N LEU A 162 2.55 -6.63 -4.77
CA LEU A 162 2.05 -6.01 -6.00
C LEU A 162 2.97 -4.91 -6.54
N LEU A 163 3.63 -4.15 -5.66
CA LEU A 163 4.62 -3.15 -6.05
C LEU A 163 5.89 -3.82 -6.60
N TYR A 164 6.29 -4.97 -6.05
CA TYR A 164 7.43 -5.74 -6.56
C TYR A 164 7.14 -6.34 -7.93
N VAL A 165 5.90 -6.73 -8.22
CA VAL A 165 5.48 -7.10 -9.59
C VAL A 165 5.67 -5.92 -10.54
N LEU A 166 5.32 -4.70 -10.13
CA LEU A 166 5.54 -3.51 -10.96
C LEU A 166 7.02 -3.24 -11.18
N CYS A 167 7.87 -3.33 -10.16
CA CYS A 167 9.32 -3.22 -10.33
C CYS A 167 9.85 -4.26 -11.32
N ALA A 168 9.44 -5.52 -11.18
CA ALA A 168 9.88 -6.58 -12.08
C ALA A 168 9.38 -6.41 -13.52
N GLU A 169 8.25 -5.75 -13.73
CA GLU A 169 7.74 -5.49 -15.07
C GLU A 169 8.35 -4.24 -15.71
N TYR A 170 8.48 -3.17 -14.96
CA TYR A 170 8.74 -1.83 -15.49
C TYR A 170 10.16 -1.32 -15.21
N MET A 171 10.93 -2.01 -14.36
CA MET A 171 12.26 -1.58 -13.88
C MET A 171 13.32 -2.70 -13.98
N GLN A 172 13.23 -3.57 -15.00
CA GLN A 172 14.02 -4.81 -15.08
C GLN A 172 15.55 -4.60 -14.95
N ASP A 173 16.07 -3.46 -15.40
CA ASP A 173 17.50 -3.15 -15.38
C ASP A 173 17.92 -2.23 -14.20
N GLU A 174 16.99 -1.88 -13.31
CA GLU A 174 17.20 -0.90 -12.25
C GLU A 174 17.10 -1.54 -10.86
N ALA A 175 18.08 -2.38 -10.52
CA ALA A 175 18.15 -3.08 -9.23
C ALA A 175 18.06 -2.11 -8.03
N VAL A 176 18.72 -0.95 -8.12
CA VAL A 176 18.70 0.08 -7.07
C VAL A 176 17.29 0.62 -6.84
N LEU A 177 16.48 0.79 -7.89
CA LEU A 177 15.10 1.26 -7.74
C LEU A 177 14.21 0.22 -7.09
N SER A 178 14.41 -1.06 -7.42
CA SER A 178 13.72 -2.15 -6.73
C SER A 178 14.04 -2.17 -5.23
N ASP A 179 15.30 -1.90 -4.87
CA ASP A 179 15.71 -1.81 -3.46
C ASP A 179 15.13 -0.58 -2.76
N ILE A 180 15.08 0.57 -3.44
CA ILE A 180 14.40 1.76 -2.93
C ILE A 180 12.93 1.47 -2.64
N VAL A 181 12.22 0.78 -3.55
CA VAL A 181 10.81 0.40 -3.34
C VAL A 181 10.67 -0.54 -2.15
N ARG A 182 11.54 -1.56 -2.01
CA ARG A 182 11.55 -2.44 -0.83
C ARG A 182 11.75 -1.65 0.47
N MET A 183 12.72 -0.74 0.50
CA MET A 183 12.96 0.12 1.66
C MET A 183 11.76 1.02 1.98
N LEU A 184 11.10 1.57 0.96
CA LEU A 184 9.89 2.39 1.15
C LEU A 184 8.72 1.56 1.72
N VAL A 185 8.50 0.34 1.21
CA VAL A 185 7.50 -0.59 1.76
C VAL A 185 7.83 -0.92 3.21
N TYR A 186 9.08 -1.24 3.50
CA TYR A 186 9.53 -1.55 4.85
C TYR A 186 9.33 -0.38 5.83
N VAL A 187 9.65 0.84 5.40
CA VAL A 187 9.38 2.08 6.15
C VAL A 187 7.88 2.29 6.38
N GLN A 188 7.03 2.07 5.38
CA GLN A 188 5.58 2.13 5.52
C GLN A 188 5.09 1.15 6.59
N VAL A 189 5.55 -0.11 6.54
CA VAL A 189 5.20 -1.14 7.53
C VAL A 189 5.62 -0.71 8.93
N LEU A 190 6.86 -0.24 9.12
CA LEU A 190 7.32 0.29 10.41
C LEU A 190 6.46 1.45 10.92
N GLY A 191 6.05 2.36 10.03
CA GLY A 191 5.18 3.49 10.36
C GLY A 191 3.79 3.06 10.82
N LEU A 192 3.20 2.08 10.12
CA LEU A 192 1.92 1.48 10.51
C LEU A 192 2.02 0.81 11.90
N GLN A 193 3.08 0.02 12.14
CA GLN A 193 3.29 -0.63 13.44
C GLN A 193 3.54 0.40 14.55
N TYR A 194 4.36 1.42 14.28
CA TYR A 194 4.59 2.53 15.21
C TYR A 194 3.27 3.20 15.61
N ASN A 195 2.38 3.49 14.66
CA ASN A 195 1.07 4.05 14.97
C ASN A 195 0.19 3.10 15.79
N GLN A 196 0.22 1.79 15.53
CA GLN A 196 -0.50 0.81 16.35
C GLN A 196 0.01 0.76 17.79
N THR A 197 1.31 0.93 18.04
CA THR A 197 1.85 0.99 19.42
C THR A 197 1.28 2.14 20.25
N LYS A 198 0.79 3.21 19.63
CA LYS A 198 0.17 4.35 20.34
C LYS A 198 -1.13 3.94 21.05
N SER A 199 -1.80 2.89 20.57
CA SER A 199 -3.04 2.36 21.16
C SER A 199 -2.80 1.25 22.20
N MET A 200 -1.54 0.88 22.46
CA MET A 200 -1.19 -0.21 23.38
C MET A 200 -1.02 0.28 24.84
N PRO A 201 -1.18 -0.60 25.85
CA PRO A 201 -0.91 -0.26 27.25
C PRO A 201 0.52 0.27 27.45
N LEU A 202 0.69 1.24 28.36
CA LEU A 202 1.97 1.92 28.65
C LEU A 202 3.16 0.97 28.87
N GLN A 203 2.91 -0.18 29.49
CA GLN A 203 3.92 -1.21 29.77
C GLN A 203 4.50 -1.86 28.51
N VAL A 204 3.70 -1.95 27.43
CA VAL A 204 4.09 -2.49 26.12
C VAL A 204 4.63 -1.38 25.20
N ARG A 205 4.13 -0.16 25.36
CA ARG A 205 4.52 1.01 24.58
C ARG A 205 5.98 1.42 24.84
N ASN A 206 6.47 1.27 26.07
CA ASN A 206 7.83 1.65 26.44
C ASN A 206 8.87 0.74 25.75
N GLY A 207 9.84 1.35 25.06
CA GLY A 207 10.92 0.64 24.35
C GLY A 207 10.58 0.27 22.90
N ILE A 208 9.47 -0.46 22.66
CA ILE A 208 9.08 -0.92 21.31
C ILE A 208 8.75 0.27 20.38
N SER A 209 7.99 1.26 20.88
CA SER A 209 7.61 2.43 20.08
C SER A 209 8.83 3.26 19.66
N GLY A 210 9.84 3.38 20.53
CA GLY A 210 11.11 4.06 20.25
C GLY A 210 11.94 3.32 19.21
N LEU A 211 12.11 2.00 19.36
CA LEU A 211 12.85 1.16 18.41
C LEU A 211 12.26 1.23 17.00
N LEU A 212 10.93 1.12 16.88
CA LEU A 212 10.23 1.21 15.59
C LEU A 212 10.42 2.59 14.95
N TYR A 213 10.33 3.66 15.75
CA TYR A 213 10.53 5.03 15.27
C TYR A 213 11.96 5.30 14.80
N ASP A 214 12.97 4.77 15.50
CA ASP A 214 14.38 4.93 15.12
C ASP A 214 14.71 4.16 13.83
N ARG A 215 14.16 2.94 13.68
CA ARG A 215 14.25 2.16 12.43
C ARG A 215 13.55 2.87 11.28
N LEU A 216 12.36 3.43 11.51
CA LEU A 216 11.62 4.23 10.53
C LEU A 216 12.45 5.41 10.02
N LYS A 217 13.03 6.21 10.94
CA LYS A 217 13.86 7.36 10.59
C LYS A 217 15.13 6.96 9.84
N SER A 218 15.78 5.90 10.29
CA SER A 218 17.00 5.38 9.65
C SER A 218 16.70 4.85 8.25
N GLY A 219 15.57 4.16 8.05
CA GLY A 219 15.10 3.72 6.74
C GLY A 219 14.84 4.90 5.79
N LEU A 220 14.12 5.93 6.25
CA LEU A 220 13.89 7.15 5.47
C LEU A 220 15.20 7.87 5.11
N ALA A 221 16.17 7.94 6.03
CA ALA A 221 17.48 8.53 5.76
C ALA A 221 18.28 7.73 4.72
N ALA A 222 18.25 6.39 4.80
CA ALA A 222 18.89 5.51 3.83
C ALA A 222 18.28 5.68 2.42
N VAL A 223 16.95 5.73 2.31
CA VAL A 223 16.26 6.00 1.04
C VAL A 223 16.70 7.33 0.44
N ARG A 224 16.73 8.42 1.24
CA ARG A 224 17.20 9.73 0.78
C ARG A 224 18.64 9.69 0.27
N SER A 225 19.51 8.98 0.97
CA SER A 225 20.92 8.82 0.57
C SER A 225 21.07 8.05 -0.74
N LEU A 226 20.21 7.07 -1.01
CA LEU A 226 20.24 6.35 -2.28
C LEU A 226 19.69 7.23 -3.41
N LEU A 227 18.58 7.91 -3.17
CA LEU A 227 17.95 8.80 -4.15
C LEU A 227 18.87 9.92 -4.63
N SER A 228 19.71 10.49 -3.75
CA SER A 228 20.63 11.57 -4.14
C SER A 228 21.68 11.18 -5.19
N SER A 229 21.86 9.87 -5.41
CA SER A 229 22.75 9.33 -6.44
C SER A 229 22.03 8.96 -7.76
N GLN A 230 20.71 9.14 -7.82
CA GLN A 230 19.88 8.75 -8.97
C GLN A 230 19.63 9.93 -9.93
N SER A 231 19.02 9.64 -11.08
CA SER A 231 18.61 10.69 -12.02
C SER A 231 17.61 11.66 -11.39
N GLU A 232 17.55 12.89 -11.91
CA GLU A 232 16.62 13.93 -11.44
C GLU A 232 15.16 13.44 -11.46
N LEU A 233 14.77 12.74 -12.53
CA LEU A 233 13.43 12.15 -12.64
C LEU A 233 13.15 11.16 -11.50
N VAL A 234 14.06 10.20 -11.26
CA VAL A 234 13.90 9.20 -10.19
C VAL A 234 13.84 9.89 -8.82
N TYR A 235 14.78 10.81 -8.57
CA TYR A 235 14.83 11.58 -7.34
C TYR A 235 13.49 12.26 -7.08
N ASP A 236 12.97 13.02 -8.05
CA ASP A 236 11.73 13.77 -7.89
C ASP A 236 10.51 12.90 -7.60
N LYS A 237 10.40 11.74 -8.27
CA LYS A 237 9.25 10.84 -8.11
C LYS A 237 9.29 10.09 -6.78
N PHE A 238 10.42 9.50 -6.41
CA PHE A 238 10.53 8.70 -5.20
C PHE A 238 10.75 9.53 -3.93
N MET A 239 11.39 10.70 -4.03
CA MET A 239 11.49 11.64 -2.91
C MET A 239 10.11 12.16 -2.50
N ALA A 240 9.15 12.21 -3.43
CA ALA A 240 7.75 12.49 -3.11
C ALA A 240 7.17 11.47 -2.12
N VAL A 241 7.34 10.18 -2.42
CA VAL A 241 6.86 9.07 -1.60
C VAL A 241 7.54 9.10 -0.23
N CYS A 242 8.86 9.30 -0.22
CA CYS A 242 9.63 9.40 1.02
C CYS A 242 9.17 10.57 1.90
N ASN A 243 8.86 11.73 1.31
CA ASN A 243 8.33 12.90 2.03
C ASN A 243 6.91 12.66 2.55
N TYR A 244 6.07 11.96 1.78
CA TYR A 244 4.74 11.56 2.23
C TYR A 244 4.81 10.71 3.51
N LEU A 245 5.68 9.69 3.52
CA LEU A 245 5.89 8.83 4.70
C LEU A 245 6.44 9.61 5.91
N ASP A 246 7.42 10.49 5.68
CA ASP A 246 7.98 11.34 6.74
C ASP A 246 6.91 12.25 7.37
N GLN A 247 6.06 12.84 6.55
CA GLN A 247 4.96 13.66 7.03
C GLN A 247 3.92 12.83 7.79
N LEU A 248 3.59 11.64 7.28
CA LEU A 248 2.58 10.77 7.86
C LEU A 248 2.99 10.26 9.24
N TYR A 249 4.26 9.93 9.45
CA TYR A 249 4.72 9.24 10.65
C TYR A 249 5.66 10.05 11.56
N CYS A 250 6.51 10.92 11.00
CA CYS A 250 7.53 11.64 11.78
C CYS A 250 7.07 13.03 12.22
N SER A 251 6.33 13.75 11.37
CA SER A 251 5.96 15.16 11.59
C SER A 251 4.91 15.39 12.69
N GLN A 252 4.20 14.34 13.12
CA GLN A 252 3.18 14.44 14.19
C GLN A 252 3.76 14.49 15.63
N THR A 253 5.08 14.39 15.78
CA THR A 253 5.73 14.16 17.10
C THR A 253 6.01 15.45 17.89
N ILE A 254 5.75 16.64 17.33
CA ILE A 254 6.03 17.92 18.02
C ILE A 254 4.98 18.24 19.10
N ALA A 255 3.81 17.60 19.10
CA ALA A 255 2.71 17.94 20.01
C ALA A 255 2.71 17.19 21.37
N VAL A 256 3.62 16.25 21.63
CA VAL A 256 3.57 15.38 22.85
C VAL A 256 4.72 15.68 23.83
N LYS A 257 5.42 16.81 23.69
CA LYS A 257 6.48 17.25 24.64
C LYS A 257 6.09 18.49 25.45
N GLY A 258 4.81 18.77 25.64
CA GLY A 258 4.36 19.94 26.40
C GLY A 258 3.01 19.75 27.07
N GLU A 259 2.91 18.79 28.00
CA GLU A 259 1.98 18.83 29.15
C GLU A 259 2.69 18.24 30.38
#